data_AF-A0A348PHP6-F1
#
_entry.id   AF-A0A348PHP6-F1
#
_cell.length_a   1.000
_cell.length_b   1.000
_cell.length_c   1.000
_cell.angle_alpha   90.00
_cell.angle_beta   90.00
_cell.angle_gamma   90.00
#
_symmetry.space_group_name_H-M   'P 1'
#
loop_
_entity.id
_entity.type
_entity.pdbx_description
1 polymer ?
#
loop_
_entity_poly.entity_id
_entity_poly.type
_entity_poly.pdbx_seq_one_letter_code
_entity_poly.pdbx_strand_id
1 'polypeptide(L)'
;MIFGWRKGDSSNSEKPYEPQPDKARKFFDHARTVGETDQLDYSLKLWANGLKFDPANMVAHQGMYEVACKFHDRASPAAGKDIKEIEGPGPVDKMVVHEYTWMRDLNNVSAAMRFLEAAGKAGQVPVGQWLAPKVINMLRNAMQKKPQKKVWVQAIELFSEVEAWNEAFASGEEAQRLDPSDGALEQRIRQLTAARAIQQGGYQQNFGQAGGFRAQVRDSEKQRQLEASNSISGAGGSEEIAMDKAKKDFDDNPMSPEAINRYGSLLRKRGQAGDEDRAIEVFLAGYTRLHEYRFKMNADDLRIAAVRRSERVAREQLEQAPDNSQLQMTHDAARAKLLELEGEIFRERVQKYPTNREMKSDLGRIEYELGNYQDAMAAFQLAKDDPKLKVNSAWMLGRCFAKEGWHSEATSEYKEALGAIDATHAEKELDIKYDLMLSLIELAKLEKSGAHAKEAADICSAIVRKNIGYKDVRIRRKEVDELIRTLG
;
A
#
# COMPACT_ATOMS: atom_id res chain seq x y z
N MET A 1 -4.23 23.07 -25.07
CA MET A 1 -2.86 23.59 -24.92
C MET A 1 -2.88 24.75 -23.93
N ILE A 2 -2.75 24.47 -22.63
CA ILE A 2 -2.50 25.49 -21.58
C ILE A 2 -1.64 24.81 -20.51
N PHE A 3 -0.33 24.72 -20.76
CA PHE A 3 0.69 24.47 -19.74
C PHE A 3 1.62 25.67 -19.80
N GLY A 4 1.38 26.65 -18.93
CA GLY A 4 2.23 27.83 -18.79
C GLY A 4 3.48 27.43 -18.00
N TRP A 5 4.54 27.09 -18.73
CA TRP A 5 5.87 26.96 -18.18
C TRP A 5 6.26 28.28 -17.49
N ARG A 6 6.84 28.14 -16.28
CA ARG A 6 7.44 29.20 -15.45
C ARG A 6 8.03 30.33 -16.29
N LYS A 7 7.47 31.54 -16.19
CA LYS A 7 8.27 32.75 -16.35
C LYS A 7 9.05 32.93 -15.05
N GLY A 8 10.37 32.82 -15.14
CA GLY A 8 11.25 33.16 -14.04
C GLY A 8 11.17 34.66 -13.80
N ASP A 9 10.69 35.05 -12.62
CA ASP A 9 10.94 36.38 -12.09
C ASP A 9 12.32 36.37 -11.44
N SER A 10 13.25 37.04 -12.12
CA SER A 10 14.60 37.31 -11.65
C SER A 10 14.59 38.58 -10.79
N SER A 11 14.51 38.43 -9.46
CA SER A 11 15.03 39.44 -8.53
C SER A 11 15.13 38.92 -7.08
N ASN A 12 16.16 38.13 -6.77
CA ASN A 12 16.98 38.36 -5.58
C ASN A 12 18.25 37.49 -5.68
N SER A 13 19.42 38.13 -5.72
CA SER A 13 20.71 37.44 -5.79
C SER A 13 21.11 36.89 -4.40
N GLU A 14 20.34 35.96 -3.87
CA GLU A 14 20.79 35.10 -2.76
C GLU A 14 21.69 34.01 -3.33
N LYS A 15 22.84 33.78 -2.69
CA LYS A 15 23.74 32.69 -3.07
C LYS A 15 22.95 31.37 -3.08
N PRO A 16 23.13 30.50 -4.08
CA PRO A 16 22.51 29.18 -4.08
C PRO A 16 22.84 28.47 -2.76
N TYR A 17 21.82 27.88 -2.14
CA TYR A 17 22.00 27.11 -0.92
C TYR A 17 22.98 25.95 -1.17
N GLU A 18 24.04 25.86 -0.38
CA GLU A 18 25.05 24.80 -0.50
C GLU A 18 25.01 23.90 0.76
N PRO A 19 24.68 22.60 0.60
CA PRO A 19 24.65 21.65 1.71
C PRO A 19 26.03 21.49 2.38
N GLN A 20 26.04 21.44 3.71
CA GLN A 20 27.23 21.27 4.55
C GLN A 20 27.07 20.03 5.45
N PRO A 21 27.06 18.81 4.87
CA PRO A 21 26.73 17.58 5.60
C PRO A 21 27.71 17.28 6.75
N ASP A 22 28.98 17.68 6.66
CA ASP A 22 29.94 17.49 7.76
C ASP A 22 29.62 18.38 8.98
N LYS A 23 29.07 19.58 8.76
CA LYS A 23 28.59 20.42 9.86
C LYS A 23 27.29 19.85 10.43
N ALA A 24 26.36 19.47 9.55
CA ALA A 24 25.09 18.85 9.92
C ALA A 24 25.28 17.59 10.79
N ARG A 25 26.24 16.73 10.40
CA ARG A 25 26.53 15.47 11.10
C ARG A 25 26.81 15.66 12.59
N LYS A 26 27.55 16.71 12.98
CA LYS A 26 27.83 17.00 14.39
C LYS A 26 26.56 17.30 15.18
N PHE A 27 25.62 18.03 14.58
CA PHE A 27 24.31 18.28 15.18
C PHE A 27 23.52 16.98 15.31
N PHE A 28 23.49 16.14 14.28
CA PHE A 28 22.73 14.88 14.28
C PHE A 28 23.28 13.83 15.25
N ASP A 29 24.61 13.68 15.32
CA ASP A 29 25.27 12.81 16.30
C ASP A 29 24.93 13.25 17.73
N HIS A 30 24.98 14.57 18.00
CA HIS A 30 24.66 15.12 19.31
C HIS A 30 23.16 14.97 19.62
N ALA A 31 22.28 15.29 18.65
CA ALA A 31 20.84 15.18 18.78
C ALA A 31 20.40 13.76 19.16
N ARG A 32 20.99 12.73 18.54
CA ARG A 32 20.76 11.32 18.90
C ARG A 32 21.14 11.04 20.34
N THR A 33 22.37 11.40 20.71
CA THR A 33 22.89 11.18 22.07
C THR A 33 21.99 11.81 23.13
N VAL A 34 21.62 13.08 22.97
CA VAL A 34 20.80 13.77 23.97
C VAL A 34 19.35 13.27 23.98
N GLY A 35 18.83 12.83 22.83
CA GLY A 35 17.51 12.23 22.69
C GLY A 35 17.39 10.85 23.35
N GLU A 36 18.49 10.09 23.42
CA GLU A 36 18.58 8.85 24.20
C GLU A 36 18.60 9.13 25.71
N THR A 37 19.20 10.25 26.13
CA THR A 37 19.24 10.69 27.55
C THR A 37 18.02 11.50 27.99
N ASP A 38 16.87 11.34 27.32
CA ASP A 38 15.58 11.99 27.59
C ASP A 38 15.52 13.53 27.49
N GLN A 39 16.56 14.18 26.94
CA GLN A 39 16.57 15.63 26.70
C GLN A 39 15.89 15.98 25.36
N LEU A 40 14.64 15.56 25.20
CA LEU A 40 13.94 15.58 23.90
C LEU A 40 13.74 16.98 23.32
N ASP A 41 13.43 17.98 24.16
CA ASP A 41 13.26 19.38 23.75
C ASP A 41 14.52 19.92 23.06
N TYR A 42 15.67 19.67 23.69
CA TYR A 42 16.97 20.07 23.18
C TYR A 42 17.38 19.23 21.96
N SER A 43 17.08 17.93 21.97
CA SER A 43 17.29 17.03 20.83
C SER A 43 16.59 17.54 19.57
N LEU A 44 15.31 17.93 19.66
CA LEU A 44 14.55 18.49 18.54
C LEU A 44 15.19 19.76 17.98
N LYS A 45 15.71 20.64 18.83
CA LYS A 45 16.44 21.84 18.37
C LYS A 45 17.72 21.51 17.64
N LEU A 46 18.48 20.52 18.12
CA LEU A 46 19.72 20.10 17.47
C LEU A 46 19.44 19.48 16.10
N TRP A 47 18.41 18.64 15.99
CA TRP A 47 17.94 18.13 14.69
C TRP A 47 17.60 19.26 13.72
N ALA A 48 16.77 20.22 14.16
CA ALA A 48 16.40 21.37 13.35
C ALA A 48 17.63 22.17 12.88
N ASN A 49 18.55 22.50 13.79
CA ASN A 49 19.78 23.21 13.45
C ASN A 49 20.67 22.44 12.47
N GLY A 50 20.73 21.12 12.57
CA GLY A 50 21.45 20.28 11.61
C GLY A 50 20.80 20.29 10.22
N LEU A 51 19.47 20.26 10.16
CA LEU A 51 18.71 20.28 8.90
C LEU A 51 18.85 21.62 8.14
N LYS A 52 19.21 22.72 8.81
CA LYS A 52 19.63 23.96 8.13
C LYS A 52 20.87 23.77 7.25
N PHE A 53 21.71 22.79 7.54
CA PHE A 53 22.94 22.48 6.80
C PHE A 53 22.80 21.30 5.85
N ASP A 54 21.84 20.38 6.08
CA ASP A 54 21.62 19.19 5.23
C ASP A 54 20.12 18.85 5.11
N PRO A 55 19.32 19.69 4.42
CA PRO A 55 17.85 19.62 4.38
C PRO A 55 17.31 18.52 3.49
N ALA A 56 18.18 17.80 2.77
CA ALA A 56 17.80 16.62 1.98
C ALA A 56 18.00 15.31 2.76
N ASN A 57 18.49 15.39 4.00
CA ASN A 57 18.85 14.22 4.80
C ASN A 57 17.60 13.57 5.40
N MET A 58 17.02 12.63 4.66
CA MET A 58 15.82 11.91 5.09
C MET A 58 15.99 11.16 6.42
N VAL A 59 17.19 10.66 6.72
CA VAL A 59 17.47 9.99 8.00
C VAL A 59 17.37 10.98 9.16
N ALA A 60 17.78 12.24 8.96
CA ALA A 60 17.66 13.28 9.97
C ALA A 60 16.20 13.71 10.20
N HIS A 61 15.41 13.89 9.14
CA HIS A 61 13.97 14.16 9.26
C HIS A 61 13.23 13.05 10.02
N GLN A 62 13.55 11.79 9.70
CA GLN A 62 12.99 10.62 10.38
C GLN A 62 13.42 10.54 11.84
N GLY A 63 14.72 10.75 12.13
CA GLY A 63 15.24 10.77 13.50
C GLY A 63 14.62 11.88 14.35
N MET A 64 14.42 13.07 13.78
CA MET A 64 13.72 14.17 14.46
C MET A 64 12.26 13.80 14.76
N TYR A 65 11.58 13.13 13.83
CA TYR A 65 10.21 12.65 14.02
C TYR A 65 10.10 11.58 15.10
N GLU A 66 11.05 10.64 15.18
CA GLU A 66 11.09 9.65 16.26
C GLU A 66 11.22 10.31 17.65
N VAL A 67 12.06 11.34 17.75
CA VAL A 67 12.16 12.16 18.97
C VAL A 67 10.84 12.89 19.24
N ALA A 68 10.20 13.45 18.23
CA ALA A 68 8.90 14.13 18.34
C ALA A 68 7.80 13.17 18.84
N CYS A 69 7.79 11.92 18.38
CA CYS A 69 6.89 10.88 18.88
C CYS A 69 7.11 10.61 20.36
N LYS A 70 8.37 10.52 20.84
CA LYS A 70 8.67 10.39 22.27
C LYS A 70 8.31 11.65 23.07
N PHE A 71 8.36 12.81 22.43
CA PHE A 71 8.03 14.10 23.05
C PHE A 71 6.52 14.33 23.17
N HIS A 72 5.70 13.59 22.41
CA HIS A 72 4.27 13.81 22.26
C HIS A 72 3.50 13.94 23.58
N ASP A 73 3.78 13.09 24.57
CA ASP A 73 3.06 13.09 25.86
C ASP A 73 3.33 14.34 26.71
N ARG A 74 4.41 15.07 26.41
CA ARG A 74 4.78 16.35 27.02
C ARG A 74 4.82 17.48 25.98
N ALA A 75 4.06 17.32 24.90
CA ALA A 75 4.01 18.29 23.82
C ALA A 75 3.69 19.68 24.34
N SER A 76 4.48 20.65 23.89
CA SER A 76 4.23 22.06 24.15
C SER A 76 4.65 22.87 22.93
N PRO A 77 3.92 23.96 22.62
CA PRO A 77 4.24 24.79 21.46
C PRO A 77 5.71 25.22 21.44
N ALA A 78 6.27 25.33 20.23
CA ALA A 78 7.64 25.82 20.04
C ALA A 78 7.82 27.18 20.71
N ALA A 79 8.82 27.29 21.60
CA ALA A 79 9.10 28.55 22.28
C ALA A 79 9.62 29.60 21.28
N GLY A 80 9.15 30.84 21.38
CA GLY A 80 9.54 31.91 20.45
C GLY A 80 11.05 32.17 20.41
N LYS A 81 11.76 31.94 21.51
CA LYS A 81 13.23 32.01 21.55
C LYS A 81 13.89 30.92 20.69
N ASP A 82 13.36 29.70 20.72
CA ASP A 82 13.91 28.57 19.95
C ASP A 82 13.64 28.76 18.46
N ILE A 83 12.45 29.28 18.11
CA ILE A 83 12.11 29.65 16.74
C ILE A 83 13.11 30.70 16.22
N LYS A 84 13.43 31.73 17.02
CA LYS A 84 14.40 32.76 16.64
C LYS A 84 15.83 32.24 16.46
N GLU A 85 16.21 31.17 17.15
CA GLU A 85 17.52 30.53 16.95
C GLU A 85 17.56 29.73 15.65
N ILE A 86 16.43 29.13 15.25
CA ILE A 86 16.31 28.29 14.05
C ILE A 86 16.00 29.15 12.81
N GLU A 87 15.35 30.29 12.95
CA GLU A 87 14.89 31.10 11.84
C GLU A 87 16.02 31.60 10.93
N GLY A 88 15.65 31.92 9.70
CA GLY A 88 16.54 32.42 8.67
C GLY A 88 15.75 32.89 7.45
N PRO A 89 16.40 33.66 6.56
CA PRO A 89 15.72 34.29 5.44
C PRO A 89 15.36 33.29 4.32
N GLY A 90 16.12 32.20 4.22
CA GLY A 90 16.07 31.27 3.09
C GLY A 90 14.86 30.31 3.13
N PRO A 91 14.47 29.73 1.98
CA PRO A 91 13.43 28.71 1.92
C PRO A 91 13.69 27.50 2.81
N VAL A 92 14.95 27.05 2.90
CA VAL A 92 15.36 25.94 3.77
C VAL A 92 15.17 26.30 5.24
N ASP A 93 15.59 27.50 5.68
CA ASP A 93 15.42 27.91 7.07
C ASP A 93 13.94 27.95 7.46
N LYS A 94 13.08 28.50 6.58
CA LYS A 94 11.63 28.54 6.77
C LYS A 94 11.03 27.14 6.85
N MET A 95 11.46 26.22 5.99
CA MET A 95 11.05 24.82 6.05
C MET A 95 11.40 24.20 7.40
N VAL A 96 12.64 24.36 7.86
CA VAL A 96 13.11 23.81 9.13
C VAL A 96 12.37 24.42 10.33
N VAL A 97 12.04 25.71 10.31
CA VAL A 97 11.20 26.33 11.36
C VAL A 97 9.82 25.69 11.41
N HIS A 98 9.19 25.47 10.25
CA HIS A 98 7.88 24.83 10.20
C HIS A 98 7.93 23.35 10.59
N GLU A 99 9.00 22.64 10.22
CA GLU A 99 9.27 21.29 10.70
C GLU A 99 9.38 21.26 12.21
N TYR A 100 10.28 22.07 12.79
CA TYR A 100 10.44 22.15 14.24
C TYR A 100 9.12 22.47 14.94
N THR A 101 8.36 23.44 14.41
CA THR A 101 7.06 23.82 14.97
C THR A 101 6.08 22.65 15.00
N TRP A 102 6.03 21.84 13.94
CA TRP A 102 5.16 20.66 13.92
C TRP A 102 5.70 19.52 14.79
N MET A 103 7.01 19.28 14.84
CA MET A 103 7.63 18.27 15.71
C MET A 103 7.43 18.56 17.20
N ARG A 104 7.11 19.79 17.57
CA ARG A 104 6.72 20.20 18.92
C ARG A 104 5.28 19.87 19.30
N ASP A 105 4.42 19.72 18.30
CA ASP A 105 3.00 19.38 18.46
C ASP A 105 2.50 18.64 17.21
N LEU A 106 2.67 17.32 17.23
CA LEU A 106 2.34 16.44 16.10
C LEU A 106 0.83 16.40 15.79
N ASN A 107 -0.04 16.90 16.67
CA ASN A 107 -1.49 16.99 16.44
C ASN A 107 -1.89 18.28 15.70
N ASN A 108 -0.97 19.23 15.53
CA ASN A 108 -1.26 20.51 14.91
C ASN A 108 -1.28 20.41 13.38
N VAL A 109 -2.48 20.20 12.82
CA VAL A 109 -2.69 20.09 11.36
C VAL A 109 -2.23 21.34 10.61
N SER A 110 -2.45 22.52 11.19
CA SER A 110 -2.04 23.78 10.56
C SER A 110 -0.52 23.89 10.45
N ALA A 111 0.22 23.47 11.48
CA ALA A 111 1.67 23.42 11.45
C ALA A 111 2.17 22.40 10.42
N ALA A 112 1.56 21.22 10.35
CA ALA A 112 1.92 20.18 9.39
C ALA A 112 1.72 20.63 7.93
N MET A 113 0.61 21.31 7.63
CA MET A 113 0.36 21.88 6.30
C MET A 113 1.36 22.97 5.92
N ARG A 114 1.76 23.83 6.87
CA ARG A 114 2.79 24.85 6.63
C ARG A 114 4.16 24.23 6.39
N PHE A 115 4.49 23.14 7.08
CA PHE A 115 5.72 22.41 6.82
C PHE A 115 5.72 21.80 5.41
N LEU A 116 4.62 21.18 4.99
CA LEU A 116 4.46 20.64 3.64
C LEU A 116 4.63 21.73 2.56
N GLU A 117 3.97 22.87 2.73
CA GLU A 117 4.11 24.03 1.84
C GLU A 117 5.55 24.53 1.76
N ALA A 118 6.21 24.65 2.92
CA ALA A 118 7.59 25.12 2.99
C ALA A 118 8.58 24.11 2.37
N ALA A 119 8.31 22.80 2.46
CA ALA A 119 9.11 21.77 1.80
C ALA A 119 9.04 21.90 0.27
N GLY A 120 7.84 22.16 -0.29
CA GLY A 120 7.66 22.45 -1.71
C GLY A 120 8.45 23.70 -2.15
N LYS A 121 8.32 24.80 -1.41
CA LYS A 121 9.06 26.05 -1.66
C LYS A 121 10.58 25.90 -1.54
N ALA A 122 11.04 25.03 -0.65
CA ALA A 122 12.46 24.72 -0.49
C ALA A 122 12.98 23.70 -1.52
N GLY A 123 12.13 23.17 -2.39
CA GLY A 123 12.49 22.13 -3.37
C GLY A 123 12.79 20.77 -2.75
N GLN A 124 12.41 20.53 -1.50
CA GLN A 124 12.65 19.28 -0.77
C GLN A 124 11.51 18.30 -1.03
N VAL A 125 11.34 17.93 -2.31
CA VAL A 125 10.28 17.01 -2.77
C VAL A 125 10.24 15.69 -1.97
N PRO A 126 11.37 15.00 -1.71
CA PRO A 126 11.34 13.75 -0.92
C PRO A 126 10.82 13.94 0.52
N VAL A 127 11.12 15.07 1.15
CA VAL A 127 10.62 15.40 2.50
C VAL A 127 9.12 15.62 2.46
N GLY A 128 8.63 16.37 1.46
CA GLY A 128 7.21 16.58 1.23
C GLY A 128 6.44 15.27 0.97
N GLN A 129 7.00 14.37 0.15
CA GLN A 129 6.42 13.05 -0.11
C GLN A 129 6.35 12.18 1.15
N TRP A 130 7.38 12.22 2.00
CA TRP A 130 7.38 11.50 3.28
C TRP A 130 6.35 12.06 4.27
N LEU A 131 6.16 13.37 4.27
CA LEU A 131 5.21 14.06 5.14
C LEU A 131 3.75 13.88 4.69
N ALA A 132 3.52 13.79 3.38
CA ALA A 132 2.19 13.85 2.78
C ALA A 132 1.17 12.82 3.33
N PRO A 133 1.51 11.52 3.49
CA PRO A 133 0.61 10.53 4.08
C PRO A 133 0.17 10.87 5.51
N LYS A 134 1.02 11.58 6.27
CA LYS A 134 0.69 12.00 7.65
C LYS A 134 -0.31 13.16 7.62
N VAL A 135 -0.03 14.17 6.79
CA VAL A 135 -0.88 15.37 6.65
C VAL A 135 -2.28 15.00 6.17
N ILE A 136 -2.43 14.11 5.19
CA ILE A 136 -3.76 13.72 4.70
C ILE A 136 -4.58 12.99 5.77
N ASN A 137 -3.95 12.13 6.59
CA ASN A 137 -4.64 11.45 7.69
C ASN A 137 -5.04 12.43 8.79
N MET A 138 -4.19 13.40 9.10
CA MET A 138 -4.52 14.50 10.02
C MET A 138 -5.71 15.33 9.51
N LEU A 139 -5.73 15.65 8.21
CA LEU A 139 -6.83 16.37 7.58
C LEU A 139 -8.15 15.58 7.67
N ARG A 140 -8.13 14.27 7.38
CA ARG A 140 -9.33 13.41 7.48
C ARG A 140 -9.91 13.43 8.89
N ASN A 141 -9.06 13.31 9.90
CA ASN A 141 -9.47 13.36 11.30
C ASN A 141 -10.03 14.73 11.67
N ALA A 142 -9.35 15.82 11.31
CA ALA A 142 -9.79 17.18 11.64
C ALA A 142 -11.08 17.60 10.90
N MET A 143 -11.29 17.08 9.69
CA MET A 143 -12.45 17.41 8.85
C MET A 143 -13.64 16.47 9.05
N GLN A 144 -13.52 15.43 9.89
CA GLN A 144 -14.59 14.44 10.11
C GLN A 144 -15.90 15.08 10.60
N LYS A 145 -15.81 16.01 11.56
CA LYS A 145 -17.00 16.66 12.16
C LYS A 145 -17.49 17.87 11.35
N LYS A 146 -16.58 18.60 10.72
CA LYS A 146 -16.89 19.81 9.95
C LYS A 146 -16.10 19.82 8.64
N PRO A 147 -16.56 19.07 7.64
CA PRO A 147 -15.88 19.01 6.34
C PRO A 147 -15.87 20.37 5.66
N GLN A 148 -14.72 20.75 5.09
CA GLN A 148 -14.57 22.01 4.37
C GLN A 148 -13.89 21.76 3.03
N LYS A 149 -14.65 21.89 1.94
CA LYS A 149 -14.15 21.74 0.56
C LYS A 149 -12.91 22.58 0.31
N LYS A 150 -12.88 23.83 0.79
CA LYS A 150 -11.74 24.76 0.61
C LYS A 150 -10.41 24.19 1.15
N VAL A 151 -10.45 23.47 2.26
CA VAL A 151 -9.24 22.89 2.86
C VAL A 151 -8.74 21.72 2.01
N TRP A 152 -9.64 20.87 1.52
CA TRP A 152 -9.28 19.79 0.61
C TRP A 152 -8.72 20.31 -0.72
N VAL A 153 -9.32 21.35 -1.29
CA VAL A 153 -8.78 22.02 -2.49
C VAL A 153 -7.38 22.60 -2.24
N GLN A 154 -7.16 23.23 -1.08
CA GLN A 154 -5.82 23.68 -0.70
C GLN A 154 -4.83 22.51 -0.57
N ALA A 155 -5.26 21.38 -0.01
CA ALA A 155 -4.42 20.19 0.11
C ALA A 155 -4.02 19.62 -1.27
N ILE A 156 -4.88 19.70 -2.28
CA ILE A 156 -4.52 19.32 -3.66
C ILE A 156 -3.32 20.14 -4.15
N GLU A 157 -3.30 21.46 -3.92
CA GLU A 157 -2.17 22.32 -4.31
C GLU A 157 -0.89 21.90 -3.60
N LEU A 158 -0.95 21.77 -2.27
CA LEU A 158 0.23 21.48 -1.45
C LEU A 158 0.83 20.11 -1.77
N PHE A 159 -0.01 19.09 -1.94
CA PHE A 159 0.48 17.76 -2.32
C PHE A 159 1.01 17.72 -3.75
N SER A 160 0.44 18.50 -4.68
CA SER A 160 0.95 18.60 -6.05
C SER A 160 2.32 19.27 -6.10
N GLU A 161 2.56 20.28 -5.25
CA GLU A 161 3.83 21.01 -5.19
C GLU A 161 5.01 20.13 -4.77
N VAL A 162 4.74 19.07 -4.00
CA VAL A 162 5.73 18.07 -3.56
C VAL A 162 5.58 16.74 -4.30
N GLU A 163 4.88 16.72 -5.44
CA GLU A 163 4.70 15.51 -6.27
C GLU A 163 4.13 14.30 -5.50
N ALA A 164 3.35 14.54 -4.45
CA ALA A 164 2.62 13.54 -3.68
C ALA A 164 1.26 13.27 -4.37
N TRP A 165 1.31 12.74 -5.59
CA TRP A 165 0.15 12.68 -6.48
C TRP A 165 -0.98 11.79 -5.95
N ASN A 166 -0.65 10.76 -5.15
CA ASN A 166 -1.66 9.91 -4.51
C ASN A 166 -2.50 10.69 -3.50
N GLU A 167 -1.85 11.48 -2.64
CA GLU A 167 -2.48 12.30 -1.61
C GLU A 167 -3.21 13.49 -2.22
N ALA A 168 -2.67 14.08 -3.29
CA ALA A 168 -3.34 15.12 -4.08
C ALA A 168 -4.66 14.59 -4.68
N PHE A 169 -4.64 13.40 -5.29
CA PHE A 169 -5.83 12.77 -5.85
C PHE A 169 -6.87 12.45 -4.77
N ALA A 170 -6.44 11.83 -3.66
CA ALA A 170 -7.33 11.50 -2.55
C ALA A 170 -7.97 12.77 -1.94
N SER A 171 -7.24 13.89 -1.86
CA SER A 171 -7.80 15.18 -1.44
C SER A 171 -8.84 15.71 -2.45
N GLY A 172 -8.62 15.46 -3.74
CA GLY A 172 -9.60 15.73 -4.79
C GLY A 172 -10.89 14.94 -4.61
N GLU A 173 -10.80 13.64 -4.33
CA GLU A 173 -11.97 12.80 -4.06
C GLU A 173 -12.76 13.28 -2.84
N GLU A 174 -12.07 13.65 -1.75
CA GLU A 174 -12.71 14.25 -0.57
C GLU A 174 -13.41 15.58 -0.90
N ALA A 175 -12.78 16.45 -1.70
CA ALA A 175 -13.39 17.69 -2.15
C ALA A 175 -14.61 17.46 -3.06
N GLN A 176 -14.54 16.48 -3.97
CA GLN A 176 -15.61 16.17 -4.92
C GLN A 176 -16.81 15.52 -4.24
N ARG A 177 -16.58 14.72 -3.19
CA ARG A 177 -17.67 14.17 -2.37
C ARG A 177 -18.51 15.28 -1.71
N LEU A 178 -17.89 16.39 -1.34
CA LEU A 178 -18.58 17.54 -0.75
C LEU A 178 -19.31 18.41 -1.78
N ASP A 179 -18.87 18.40 -3.03
CA ASP A 179 -19.53 19.11 -4.13
C ASP A 179 -19.32 18.37 -5.47
N PRO A 180 -20.20 17.41 -5.78
CA PRO A 180 -20.09 16.62 -7.01
C PRO A 180 -20.34 17.41 -8.30
N SER A 181 -20.87 18.64 -8.19
CA SER A 181 -21.24 19.48 -9.34
C SER A 181 -20.08 20.36 -9.85
N ASP A 182 -18.95 20.37 -9.13
CA ASP A 182 -17.77 21.15 -9.51
C ASP A 182 -17.00 20.50 -10.67
N GLY A 183 -17.37 20.85 -11.89
CA GLY A 183 -16.70 20.36 -13.10
C GLY A 183 -15.23 20.78 -13.22
N ALA A 184 -14.80 21.88 -12.58
CA ALA A 184 -13.39 22.27 -12.57
C ALA A 184 -12.57 21.33 -11.68
N LEU A 185 -13.14 20.93 -10.54
CA LEU A 185 -12.55 19.92 -9.67
C LEU A 185 -12.49 18.54 -10.33
N GLU A 186 -13.54 18.13 -11.06
CA GLU A 186 -13.53 16.89 -11.83
C GLU A 186 -12.39 16.86 -12.86
N GLN A 187 -12.25 17.94 -13.64
CA GLN A 187 -11.16 18.06 -14.62
C GLN A 187 -9.79 17.97 -13.94
N ARG A 188 -9.65 18.60 -12.77
CA ARG A 188 -8.42 18.57 -11.98
C ARG A 188 -8.08 17.15 -11.48
N ILE A 189 -9.06 16.38 -11.00
CA ILE A 189 -8.88 14.99 -10.58
C ILE A 189 -8.41 14.11 -11.75
N ARG A 190 -8.95 14.32 -12.96
CA ARG A 190 -8.48 13.61 -14.17
C ARG A 190 -7.01 13.90 -14.48
N GLN A 191 -6.57 15.14 -14.33
CA GLN A 191 -5.14 15.51 -14.50
C GLN A 191 -4.24 14.83 -13.46
N LEU A 192 -4.68 14.78 -12.20
CA LEU A 192 -3.96 14.08 -11.13
C LEU A 192 -3.85 12.58 -11.41
N THR A 193 -4.88 11.97 -12.00
CA THR A 193 -4.86 10.55 -12.41
C THR A 193 -3.75 10.30 -13.44
N ALA A 194 -3.60 11.19 -14.43
CA ALA A 194 -2.52 11.11 -15.40
C ALA A 194 -1.14 11.32 -14.75
N ALA A 195 -0.99 12.30 -13.85
CA ALA A 195 0.25 12.53 -13.12
C ALA A 195 0.67 11.31 -12.26
N ARG A 196 -0.28 10.66 -11.59
CA ARG A 196 -0.06 9.41 -10.86
C ARG A 196 0.42 8.28 -11.77
N ALA A 197 -0.22 8.11 -12.94
CA ALA A 197 0.17 7.08 -13.91
C ALA A 197 1.59 7.34 -14.46
N ILE A 198 1.94 8.60 -14.74
CA ILE A 198 3.28 8.99 -15.17
C ILE A 198 4.30 8.73 -14.06
N GLN A 199 4.01 9.08 -12.81
CA GLN A 199 4.92 8.81 -11.69
C GLN A 199 5.10 7.29 -11.50
N GLN A 200 4.02 6.50 -11.50
CA GLN A 200 4.10 5.05 -11.36
C GLN A 200 4.84 4.38 -12.54
N GLY A 201 4.69 4.91 -13.77
CA GLY A 201 5.43 4.46 -14.96
C GLY A 201 6.89 4.94 -15.00
N GLY A 202 7.19 6.15 -14.51
CA GLY A 202 8.54 6.73 -14.46
C GLY A 202 9.40 6.20 -13.31
N TYR A 203 8.78 5.75 -12.22
CA TYR A 203 9.47 5.05 -11.13
C TYR A 203 9.97 3.66 -11.55
N GLN A 204 9.45 3.08 -12.65
CA GLN A 204 10.03 1.87 -13.26
C GLN A 204 11.37 2.15 -13.98
N GLN A 205 11.65 3.41 -14.35
CA GLN A 205 12.88 3.82 -15.05
C GLN A 205 13.97 4.42 -14.14
N ASN A 206 13.65 4.91 -12.94
CA ASN A 206 14.59 5.69 -12.10
C ASN A 206 15.05 5.04 -10.78
N PHE A 207 15.24 3.72 -10.76
CA PHE A 207 15.99 3.07 -9.66
C PHE A 207 17.36 2.60 -10.15
N GLY A 208 18.26 3.57 -10.27
CA GLY A 208 19.64 3.31 -10.67
C GLY A 208 20.54 4.52 -10.61
N GLN A 209 20.49 5.32 -9.55
CA GLN A 209 21.61 6.17 -9.12
C GLN A 209 21.29 6.90 -7.81
N ALA A 210 21.94 6.47 -6.73
CA ALA A 210 22.14 7.31 -5.55
C ALA A 210 23.64 7.32 -5.25
N GLY A 211 24.25 8.50 -5.28
CA GLY A 211 25.58 8.74 -4.72
C GLY A 211 26.57 9.42 -5.68
N GLY A 212 26.46 10.73 -5.85
CA GLY A 212 27.42 11.53 -6.61
C GLY A 212 27.56 12.96 -6.09
N PHE A 213 28.19 13.16 -4.93
CA PHE A 213 28.79 14.47 -4.60
C PHE A 213 30.11 14.40 -3.82
N ARG A 214 30.78 13.23 -3.69
CA ARG A 214 32.11 13.15 -3.04
C ARG A 214 33.13 12.25 -3.73
N ALA A 215 33.08 12.19 -5.06
CA ALA A 215 34.10 11.50 -5.86
C ALA A 215 34.64 12.31 -7.05
N GLN A 216 34.37 13.62 -7.12
CA GLN A 216 34.67 14.44 -8.30
C GLN A 216 36.11 14.99 -8.37
N VAL A 217 37.10 14.31 -7.77
CA VAL A 217 38.51 14.75 -7.87
C VAL A 217 39.51 13.60 -8.15
N ARG A 218 39.10 12.33 -8.23
CA ARG A 218 40.05 11.25 -8.59
C ARG A 218 39.38 10.12 -9.36
N ASP A 219 39.12 10.33 -10.66
CA ASP A 219 39.08 9.21 -11.63
C ASP A 219 38.96 9.64 -13.11
N SER A 220 39.60 10.75 -13.51
CA SER A 220 39.59 11.19 -14.93
C SER A 220 40.20 10.18 -15.91
N GLU A 221 40.98 9.22 -15.41
CA GLU A 221 41.67 8.20 -16.20
C GLU A 221 40.87 6.89 -16.33
N LYS A 222 40.11 6.50 -15.30
CA LYS A 222 39.11 5.41 -15.39
C LYS A 222 37.90 5.80 -16.22
N GLN A 223 37.53 7.07 -16.20
CA GLN A 223 36.39 7.59 -16.96
C GLN A 223 36.63 7.48 -18.48
N ARG A 224 37.86 7.64 -18.96
CA ARG A 224 38.21 7.41 -20.38
C ARG A 224 38.14 5.94 -20.80
N GLN A 225 38.45 5.00 -19.91
CA GLN A 225 38.30 3.56 -20.20
C GLN A 225 36.83 3.12 -20.19
N LEU A 226 36.00 3.72 -19.32
CA LEU A 226 34.56 3.47 -19.26
C LEU A 226 33.78 4.15 -20.40
N GLU A 227 34.22 5.32 -20.86
CA GLU A 227 33.65 5.99 -22.05
C GLU A 227 33.96 5.22 -23.34
N ALA A 228 35.14 4.57 -23.42
CA ALA A 228 35.46 3.66 -24.51
C ALA A 228 34.56 2.41 -24.52
N SER A 229 34.21 1.86 -23.35
CA SER A 229 33.28 0.71 -23.26
C SER A 229 31.80 1.08 -23.43
N ASN A 230 31.39 2.29 -23.01
CA ASN A 230 30.00 2.76 -23.11
C ASN A 230 29.61 3.21 -24.52
N SER A 231 30.56 3.39 -25.43
CA SER A 231 30.27 3.70 -26.84
C SER A 231 29.81 2.48 -27.67
N ILE A 232 29.88 1.26 -27.12
CA ILE A 232 29.61 0.01 -27.85
C ILE A 232 28.20 -0.58 -27.59
N SER A 233 27.45 -0.13 -26.56
CA SER A 233 26.21 -0.83 -26.18
C SER A 233 25.05 0.12 -25.85
N GLY A 234 24.23 0.44 -26.86
CA GLY A 234 22.98 1.17 -26.68
C GLY A 234 21.93 0.38 -25.86
N ALA A 235 21.02 1.11 -25.21
CA ALA A 235 19.74 0.76 -24.53
C ALA A 235 19.61 -0.51 -23.65
N GLY A 236 20.34 -1.60 -23.89
CA GLY A 236 20.43 -2.80 -23.04
C GLY A 236 21.67 -2.84 -22.13
N GLY A 237 22.71 -2.04 -22.43
CA GLY A 237 23.98 -2.09 -21.69
C GLY A 237 23.88 -1.66 -20.22
N SER A 238 23.01 -0.70 -19.88
CA SER A 238 22.89 -0.19 -18.50
C SER A 238 22.29 -1.24 -17.54
N GLU A 239 21.28 -2.00 -17.98
CA GLU A 239 20.63 -3.02 -17.17
C GLU A 239 21.50 -4.27 -17.02
N GLU A 240 22.23 -4.65 -18.07
CA GLU A 240 23.17 -5.77 -18.04
C GLU A 240 24.37 -5.46 -17.13
N ILE A 241 24.92 -4.24 -17.19
CA ILE A 241 25.96 -3.78 -16.27
C ILE A 241 25.44 -3.77 -14.82
N ALA A 242 24.21 -3.31 -14.59
CA ALA A 242 23.61 -3.31 -13.25
C ALA A 242 23.42 -4.74 -12.72
N MET A 243 23.02 -5.68 -13.58
CA MET A 243 22.88 -7.10 -13.26
C MET A 243 24.24 -7.72 -12.91
N ASP A 244 25.26 -7.50 -13.74
CA ASP A 244 26.60 -8.04 -13.50
C ASP A 244 27.21 -7.49 -12.21
N LYS A 245 27.00 -6.20 -11.94
CA LYS A 245 27.43 -5.58 -10.67
C LYS A 245 26.70 -6.18 -9.48
N ALA A 246 25.38 -6.37 -9.57
CA ALA A 246 24.59 -6.95 -8.49
C ALA A 246 24.94 -8.42 -8.25
N LYS A 247 25.17 -9.19 -9.32
CA LYS A 247 25.64 -10.57 -9.25
C LYS A 247 27.00 -10.62 -8.55
N LYS A 248 27.95 -9.79 -8.98
CA LYS A 248 29.27 -9.71 -8.36
C LYS A 248 29.20 -9.33 -6.89
N ASP A 249 28.39 -8.33 -6.55
CA ASP A 249 28.16 -7.91 -5.16
C ASP A 249 27.58 -9.05 -4.31
N PHE A 250 26.64 -9.83 -4.85
CA PHE A 250 26.11 -11.02 -4.18
C PHE A 250 27.15 -12.14 -4.04
N ASP A 251 27.97 -12.38 -5.06
CA ASP A 251 29.02 -13.41 -5.04
C ASP A 251 30.14 -13.05 -4.05
N ASP A 252 30.55 -11.77 -4.02
CA ASP A 252 31.59 -11.25 -3.13
C ASP A 252 31.07 -11.09 -1.68
N ASN A 253 29.78 -10.75 -1.51
CA ASN A 253 29.13 -10.50 -0.21
C ASN A 253 27.89 -11.39 0.00
N PRO A 254 28.03 -12.73 0.05
CA PRO A 254 26.91 -13.69 0.11
C PRO A 254 26.09 -13.64 1.41
N MET A 255 26.60 -12.92 2.43
CA MET A 255 25.97 -12.70 3.74
C MET A 255 25.36 -11.29 3.86
N SER A 256 25.42 -10.44 2.82
CA SER A 256 24.79 -9.12 2.85
C SER A 256 23.30 -9.23 2.48
N PRO A 257 22.38 -8.83 3.37
CA PRO A 257 20.96 -8.77 3.04
C PRO A 257 20.65 -7.86 1.85
N GLU A 258 21.40 -6.77 1.69
CA GLU A 258 21.25 -5.80 0.61
C GLU A 258 21.67 -6.40 -0.73
N ALA A 259 22.79 -7.14 -0.78
CA ALA A 259 23.29 -7.78 -2.00
C ALA A 259 22.32 -8.86 -2.48
N ILE A 260 21.80 -9.70 -1.56
CA ILE A 260 20.75 -10.69 -1.84
C ILE A 260 19.51 -10.02 -2.41
N ASN A 261 18.98 -9.00 -1.72
CA ASN A 261 17.77 -8.31 -2.15
C ASN A 261 17.95 -7.63 -3.51
N ARG A 262 19.09 -6.97 -3.75
CA ARG A 262 19.36 -6.28 -5.01
C ARG A 262 19.43 -7.26 -6.17
N TYR A 263 20.22 -8.33 -6.05
CA TYR A 263 20.38 -9.29 -7.13
C TYR A 263 19.07 -10.05 -7.42
N GLY A 264 18.41 -10.57 -6.38
CA GLY A 264 17.11 -11.25 -6.54
C GLY A 264 16.03 -10.36 -7.13
N SER A 265 15.97 -9.08 -6.74
CA SER A 265 15.00 -8.14 -7.30
C SER A 265 15.29 -7.75 -8.75
N LEU A 266 16.56 -7.62 -9.13
CA LEU A 266 16.94 -7.34 -10.52
C LEU A 266 16.64 -8.53 -11.43
N LEU A 267 16.92 -9.76 -10.99
CA LEU A 267 16.53 -10.98 -11.72
C LEU A 267 15.03 -11.02 -11.94
N ARG A 268 14.24 -10.78 -10.88
CA ARG A 268 12.78 -10.67 -10.99
C ARG A 268 12.34 -9.59 -11.99
N LYS A 269 12.98 -8.43 -11.98
CA LYS A 269 12.64 -7.30 -12.88
C LYS A 269 12.97 -7.63 -14.34
N ARG A 270 14.12 -8.27 -14.60
CA ARG A 270 14.59 -8.61 -15.95
C ARG A 270 13.70 -9.68 -16.60
N GLY A 271 13.31 -10.70 -15.84
CA GLY A 271 12.29 -11.67 -16.27
C GLY A 271 12.66 -12.48 -17.52
N GLN A 272 13.95 -12.66 -17.82
CA GLN A 272 14.40 -13.56 -18.88
C GLN A 272 14.23 -15.03 -18.47
N ALA A 273 14.37 -15.94 -19.45
CA ALA A 273 14.34 -17.37 -19.17
C ALA A 273 15.39 -17.76 -18.12
N GLY A 274 14.97 -18.42 -17.04
CA GLY A 274 15.82 -18.83 -15.92
C GLY A 274 16.07 -17.76 -14.84
N ASP A 275 15.70 -16.50 -15.07
CA ASP A 275 15.90 -15.43 -14.06
C ASP A 275 15.07 -15.66 -12.80
N GLU A 276 13.82 -16.11 -12.98
CA GLU A 276 12.93 -16.35 -11.85
C GLU A 276 13.44 -17.51 -10.98
N ASP A 277 13.86 -18.61 -11.59
CA ASP A 277 14.47 -19.74 -10.89
C ASP A 277 15.73 -19.29 -10.14
N ARG A 278 16.57 -18.48 -10.81
CA ARG A 278 17.77 -17.94 -10.18
C ARG A 278 17.43 -16.98 -9.03
N ALA A 279 16.39 -16.16 -9.15
CA ALA A 279 15.95 -15.26 -8.08
C ALA A 279 15.47 -16.06 -6.87
N ILE A 280 14.70 -17.13 -7.09
CA ILE A 280 14.27 -18.08 -6.05
C ILE A 280 15.49 -18.68 -5.35
N GLU A 281 16.48 -19.17 -6.09
CA GLU A 281 17.73 -19.70 -5.52
C GLU A 281 18.48 -18.67 -4.67
N VAL A 282 18.62 -17.44 -5.15
CA VAL A 282 19.30 -16.34 -4.44
C VAL A 282 18.59 -16.03 -3.13
N PHE A 283 17.27 -15.91 -3.15
CA PHE A 283 16.48 -15.66 -1.95
C PHE A 283 16.49 -16.83 -0.96
N LEU A 284 16.36 -18.07 -1.44
CA LEU A 284 16.44 -19.25 -0.55
C LEU A 284 17.84 -19.38 0.06
N ALA A 285 18.91 -19.15 -0.70
CA ALA A 285 20.25 -19.12 -0.15
C ALA A 285 20.41 -18.03 0.92
N GLY A 286 19.82 -16.85 0.70
CA GLY A 286 19.75 -15.78 1.70
C GLY A 286 19.02 -16.20 2.97
N TYR A 287 17.87 -16.87 2.84
CA TYR A 287 17.14 -17.41 3.98
C TYR A 287 17.96 -18.45 4.76
N THR A 288 18.61 -19.40 4.07
CA THR A 288 19.42 -20.44 4.72
C THR A 288 20.61 -19.83 5.48
N ARG A 289 21.23 -18.78 4.94
CA ARG A 289 22.41 -18.14 5.52
C ARG A 289 22.10 -17.18 6.66
N LEU A 290 21.05 -16.36 6.48
CA LEU A 290 20.74 -15.25 7.38
C LEU A 290 19.58 -15.55 8.33
N HIS A 291 18.83 -16.63 8.08
CA HIS A 291 17.62 -17.00 8.81
C HIS A 291 16.54 -15.92 8.84
N GLU A 292 16.62 -14.92 7.96
CA GLU A 292 15.62 -13.87 7.83
C GLU A 292 14.46 -14.33 6.95
N TYR A 293 13.30 -14.55 7.56
CA TYR A 293 12.13 -15.14 6.89
C TYR A 293 11.63 -14.34 5.67
N ARG A 294 11.89 -13.02 5.61
CA ARG A 294 11.54 -12.18 4.45
C ARG A 294 12.12 -12.71 3.13
N PHE A 295 13.29 -13.35 3.15
CA PHE A 295 13.86 -13.93 1.94
C PHE A 295 13.10 -15.16 1.48
N LYS A 296 12.67 -16.01 2.41
CA LYS A 296 11.78 -17.12 2.08
C LYS A 296 10.45 -16.62 1.52
N MET A 297 9.88 -15.57 2.11
CA MET A 297 8.66 -14.94 1.57
C MET A 297 8.84 -14.47 0.13
N ASN A 298 9.96 -13.80 -0.19
CA ASN A 298 10.26 -13.36 -1.56
C ASN A 298 10.38 -14.52 -2.55
N ALA A 299 11.04 -15.62 -2.14
CA ALA A 299 11.14 -16.83 -2.95
C ALA A 299 9.76 -17.48 -3.18
N ASP A 300 8.97 -17.59 -2.12
CA ASP A 300 7.63 -18.17 -2.15
C ASP A 300 6.65 -17.35 -2.99
N ASP A 301 6.73 -16.02 -2.95
CA ASP A 301 5.92 -15.14 -3.81
C ASP A 301 6.25 -15.36 -5.31
N LEU A 302 7.51 -15.62 -5.65
CA LEU A 302 7.91 -15.98 -7.02
C LEU A 302 7.39 -17.37 -7.42
N ARG A 303 7.48 -18.36 -6.52
CA ARG A 303 6.93 -19.71 -6.75
C ARG A 303 5.42 -19.66 -7.00
N ILE A 304 4.68 -18.90 -6.18
CA ILE A 304 3.23 -18.69 -6.36
C ILE A 304 2.97 -18.00 -7.71
N ALA A 305 3.72 -16.94 -8.04
CA ALA A 305 3.56 -16.24 -9.31
C ALA A 305 3.77 -17.15 -10.52
N ALA A 306 4.75 -18.04 -10.48
CA ALA A 306 5.03 -19.02 -11.53
C ALA A 306 3.86 -19.98 -11.77
N VAL A 307 3.36 -20.60 -10.69
CA VAL A 307 2.25 -21.53 -10.77
C VAL A 307 0.96 -20.81 -11.18
N ARG A 308 0.73 -19.60 -10.67
CA ARG A 308 -0.44 -18.77 -11.02
C ARG A 308 -0.44 -18.36 -12.49
N ARG A 309 0.72 -18.10 -13.10
CA ARG A 309 0.81 -17.87 -14.55
C ARG A 309 0.42 -19.12 -15.34
N SER A 310 0.82 -20.30 -14.89
CA SER A 310 0.48 -21.57 -15.54
C SER A 310 -1.02 -21.88 -15.42
N GLU A 311 -1.61 -21.67 -14.24
CA GLU A 311 -3.06 -21.80 -14.03
C GLU A 311 -3.84 -20.80 -14.89
N ARG A 312 -3.38 -19.55 -15.00
CA ARG A 312 -4.02 -18.56 -15.87
C ARG A 312 -4.04 -19.00 -17.33
N VAL A 313 -2.95 -19.53 -17.85
CA VAL A 313 -2.90 -20.06 -19.23
C VAL A 313 -3.91 -21.20 -19.42
N ALA A 314 -3.98 -22.13 -18.46
CA ALA A 314 -4.95 -23.23 -18.52
C ALA A 314 -6.40 -22.72 -18.46
N ARG A 315 -6.67 -21.70 -17.63
CA ARG A 315 -7.99 -21.03 -17.53
C ARG A 315 -8.36 -20.35 -18.84
N GLU A 316 -7.46 -19.56 -19.43
CA GLU A 316 -7.68 -18.86 -20.70
C GLU A 316 -7.95 -19.85 -21.85
N GLN A 317 -7.28 -21.01 -21.86
CA GLN A 317 -7.56 -22.08 -22.84
C GLN A 317 -8.95 -22.69 -22.65
N LEU A 318 -9.35 -22.96 -21.41
CA LEU A 318 -10.68 -23.49 -21.09
C LEU A 318 -11.79 -22.48 -21.44
N GLU A 319 -11.59 -21.19 -21.19
CA GLU A 319 -12.55 -20.13 -21.57
C GLU A 319 -12.79 -20.08 -23.09
N GLN A 320 -11.79 -20.42 -23.90
CA GLN A 320 -11.91 -20.49 -25.36
C GLN A 320 -12.62 -21.77 -25.85
N ALA A 321 -12.65 -22.83 -25.04
CA ALA A 321 -13.34 -24.08 -25.35
C ALA A 321 -13.95 -24.72 -24.08
N PRO A 322 -15.07 -24.17 -23.56
CA PRO A 322 -15.63 -24.56 -22.26
C PRO A 322 -16.09 -26.02 -22.18
N ASP A 323 -16.50 -26.61 -23.30
CA ASP A 323 -16.98 -27.99 -23.36
C ASP A 323 -15.84 -29.03 -23.51
N ASN A 324 -14.58 -28.60 -23.52
CA ASN A 324 -13.44 -29.48 -23.68
C ASN A 324 -13.02 -30.10 -22.33
N SER A 325 -13.43 -31.35 -22.12
CA SER A 325 -13.09 -32.13 -20.91
C SER A 325 -11.59 -32.20 -20.59
N GLN A 326 -10.71 -32.24 -21.59
CA GLN A 326 -9.26 -32.29 -21.37
C GLN A 326 -8.72 -30.95 -20.86
N LEU A 327 -9.24 -29.83 -21.36
CA LEU A 327 -8.86 -28.49 -20.87
C LEU A 327 -9.42 -28.26 -19.47
N GLN A 328 -10.62 -28.76 -19.17
CA GLN A 328 -11.19 -28.76 -17.83
C GLN A 328 -10.27 -29.50 -16.84
N MET A 329 -9.87 -30.73 -17.16
CA MET A 329 -8.93 -31.49 -16.32
C MET A 329 -7.58 -30.79 -16.14
N THR A 330 -7.08 -30.12 -17.19
CA THR A 330 -5.81 -29.39 -17.15
C THR A 330 -5.90 -28.15 -16.25
N HIS A 331 -6.98 -27.40 -16.37
CA HIS A 331 -7.29 -26.26 -15.50
C HIS A 331 -7.44 -26.71 -14.04
N ASP A 332 -8.19 -27.78 -13.79
CA ASP A 332 -8.44 -28.26 -12.43
C ASP A 332 -7.15 -28.76 -11.76
N ALA A 333 -6.30 -29.48 -12.50
CA ALA A 333 -4.98 -29.88 -12.02
C ALA A 333 -4.06 -28.67 -11.72
N ALA A 334 -4.05 -27.66 -12.61
CA ALA A 334 -3.28 -26.44 -12.40
C ALA A 334 -3.79 -25.63 -11.20
N ARG A 335 -5.12 -25.58 -11.02
CA ARG A 335 -5.77 -24.92 -9.89
C ARG A 335 -5.46 -25.62 -8.57
N ALA A 336 -5.57 -26.95 -8.53
CA ALA A 336 -5.23 -27.75 -7.36
C ALA A 336 -3.76 -27.54 -6.95
N LYS A 337 -2.83 -27.58 -7.91
CA LYS A 337 -1.41 -27.31 -7.67
C LYS A 337 -1.15 -25.91 -7.11
N LEU A 338 -1.87 -24.90 -7.60
CA LEU A 338 -1.76 -23.53 -7.09
C LEU A 338 -2.25 -23.45 -5.64
N LEU A 339 -3.42 -23.99 -5.34
CA LEU A 339 -4.01 -23.93 -4.01
C LEU A 339 -3.20 -24.73 -2.98
N GLU A 340 -2.66 -25.89 -3.35
CA GLU A 340 -1.80 -26.69 -2.48
C GLU A 340 -0.51 -25.92 -2.11
N LEU A 341 0.14 -25.30 -3.09
CA LEU A 341 1.32 -24.46 -2.87
C LEU A 341 1.00 -23.22 -2.02
N GLU A 342 -0.08 -22.50 -2.33
CA GLU A 342 -0.54 -21.36 -1.54
C GLU A 342 -0.84 -21.79 -0.10
N GLY A 343 -1.50 -22.94 0.09
CA GLY A 343 -1.85 -23.47 1.41
C GLY A 343 -0.63 -23.81 2.25
N GLU A 344 0.35 -24.52 1.68
CA GLU A 344 1.64 -24.81 2.33
C GLU A 344 2.31 -23.52 2.82
N ILE A 345 2.45 -22.54 1.92
CA ILE A 345 3.14 -21.27 2.20
C ILE A 345 2.38 -20.44 3.24
N PHE A 346 1.06 -20.29 3.11
CA PHE A 346 0.29 -19.44 4.01
C PHE A 346 0.10 -20.04 5.40
N ARG A 347 0.01 -21.38 5.52
CA ARG A 347 0.06 -22.05 6.84
C ARG A 347 1.35 -21.71 7.56
N GLU A 348 2.50 -21.78 6.88
CA GLU A 348 3.78 -21.39 7.48
C GLU A 348 3.84 -19.90 7.80
N ARG A 349 3.37 -19.02 6.92
CA ARG A 349 3.33 -17.55 7.18
C ARG A 349 2.51 -17.23 8.42
N VAL A 350 1.34 -17.84 8.59
CA VAL A 350 0.51 -17.64 9.79
C VAL A 350 1.19 -18.19 11.05
N GLN A 351 1.91 -19.31 10.97
CA GLN A 351 2.71 -19.80 12.08
C GLN A 351 3.84 -18.82 12.46
N LYS A 352 4.50 -18.20 11.48
CA LYS A 352 5.57 -17.20 11.70
C LYS A 352 5.04 -15.84 12.16
N TYR A 353 3.86 -15.44 11.71
CA TYR A 353 3.23 -14.16 12.03
C TYR A 353 1.80 -14.36 12.56
N PRO A 354 1.62 -14.96 13.75
CA PRO A 354 0.31 -15.36 14.27
C PRO A 354 -0.61 -14.18 14.61
N THR A 355 -0.10 -12.95 14.67
CA THR A 355 -0.89 -11.74 14.92
C THR A 355 -1.34 -11.05 13.63
N ASN A 356 -0.82 -11.44 12.46
CA ASN A 356 -1.19 -10.83 11.19
C ASN A 356 -2.56 -11.33 10.72
N ARG A 357 -3.57 -10.44 10.76
CA ARG A 357 -4.96 -10.76 10.41
C ARG A 357 -5.18 -10.88 8.90
N GLU A 358 -4.44 -10.12 8.09
CA GLU A 358 -4.51 -10.21 6.64
C GLU A 358 -4.04 -11.58 6.15
N MET A 359 -2.89 -12.06 6.63
CA MET A 359 -2.38 -13.40 6.31
C MET A 359 -3.33 -14.52 6.73
N LYS A 360 -4.05 -14.34 7.85
CA LYS A 360 -5.09 -15.28 8.28
C LYS A 360 -6.29 -15.26 7.34
N SER A 361 -6.74 -14.09 6.93
CA SER A 361 -7.83 -13.97 5.95
C SER A 361 -7.47 -14.64 4.62
N ASP A 362 -6.25 -14.42 4.14
CA ASP A 362 -5.73 -15.08 2.93
C ASP A 362 -5.66 -16.60 3.09
N LEU A 363 -5.13 -17.08 4.22
CA LEU A 363 -5.13 -18.52 4.54
C LEU A 363 -6.55 -19.08 4.57
N GLY A 364 -7.49 -18.39 5.24
CA GLY A 364 -8.88 -18.82 5.32
C GLY A 364 -9.53 -18.96 3.94
N ARG A 365 -9.24 -18.04 3.01
CA ARG A 365 -9.70 -18.15 1.63
C ARG A 365 -9.11 -19.38 0.94
N ILE A 366 -7.82 -19.63 1.10
CA ILE A 366 -7.14 -20.78 0.50
C ILE A 366 -7.70 -22.10 1.06
N GLU A 367 -7.85 -22.21 2.38
CA GLU A 367 -8.42 -23.40 3.02
C GLU A 367 -9.87 -23.66 2.60
N TYR A 368 -10.67 -22.59 2.47
CA TYR A 368 -12.04 -22.71 1.95
C TYR A 368 -12.05 -23.32 0.54
N GLU A 369 -11.15 -22.88 -0.33
CA GLU A 369 -11.06 -23.38 -1.69
C GLU A 369 -10.47 -24.79 -1.79
N LEU A 370 -9.62 -25.18 -0.84
CA LEU A 370 -9.14 -26.56 -0.65
C LEU A 370 -10.21 -27.50 -0.06
N GLY A 371 -11.33 -26.96 0.42
CA GLY A 371 -12.39 -27.72 1.10
C GLY A 371 -12.12 -27.99 2.58
N ASN A 372 -11.07 -27.38 3.16
CA ASN A 372 -10.74 -27.47 4.58
C ASN A 372 -11.55 -26.42 5.37
N TYR A 373 -12.88 -26.57 5.38
CA TYR A 373 -13.78 -25.54 5.89
C TYR A 373 -13.58 -25.23 7.38
N GLN A 374 -13.24 -26.22 8.21
CA GLN A 374 -12.99 -26.02 9.64
C GLN A 374 -11.76 -25.13 9.90
N ASP A 375 -10.67 -25.35 9.17
CA ASP A 375 -9.47 -24.51 9.26
C ASP A 375 -9.75 -23.09 8.73
N ALA A 376 -10.53 -23.00 7.64
CA ALA A 376 -10.98 -21.72 7.11
C ALA A 376 -11.81 -20.92 8.13
N MET A 377 -12.74 -21.57 8.83
CA MET A 377 -13.56 -20.94 9.88
C MET A 377 -12.70 -20.34 10.97
N ALA A 378 -11.75 -21.10 11.51
CA ALA A 378 -10.85 -20.63 12.57
C ALA A 378 -10.04 -19.41 12.12
N ALA A 379 -9.58 -19.42 10.86
CA ALA A 379 -8.85 -18.29 10.28
C ALA A 379 -9.73 -17.04 10.13
N PHE A 380 -10.96 -17.20 9.62
CA PHE A 380 -11.89 -16.07 9.42
C PHE A 380 -12.45 -15.50 10.71
N GLN A 381 -12.73 -16.33 11.73
CA GLN A 381 -13.13 -15.86 13.07
C GLN A 381 -12.10 -14.88 13.63
N LEU A 382 -10.82 -15.22 13.51
CA LEU A 382 -9.72 -14.36 13.94
C LEU A 382 -9.56 -13.13 13.04
N ALA A 383 -9.77 -13.24 11.73
CA ALA A 383 -9.63 -12.10 10.82
C ALA A 383 -10.77 -11.07 10.96
N LYS A 384 -11.96 -11.51 11.39
CA LYS A 384 -13.17 -10.67 11.51
C LYS A 384 -13.09 -9.59 12.60
N ASP A 385 -12.19 -9.74 13.57
CA ASP A 385 -11.90 -8.71 14.60
C ASP A 385 -11.31 -7.43 14.00
N ASP A 386 -10.68 -7.49 12.82
CA ASP A 386 -10.13 -6.32 12.15
C ASP A 386 -11.25 -5.58 11.38
N PRO A 387 -11.53 -4.29 11.68
CA PRO A 387 -12.56 -3.52 10.99
C PRO A 387 -12.43 -3.50 9.47
N LYS A 388 -11.21 -3.54 8.93
CA LYS A 388 -10.97 -3.53 7.48
C LYS A 388 -11.34 -4.86 6.82
N LEU A 389 -11.23 -5.96 7.55
CA LEU A 389 -11.48 -7.30 7.04
C LEU A 389 -12.88 -7.80 7.40
N LYS A 390 -13.56 -7.15 8.36
CA LYS A 390 -14.82 -7.59 8.95
C LYS A 390 -15.86 -8.08 7.94
N VAL A 391 -16.18 -7.28 6.91
CA VAL A 391 -17.20 -7.64 5.91
C VAL A 391 -16.82 -8.93 5.17
N ASN A 392 -15.58 -9.02 4.68
CA ASN A 392 -15.13 -10.17 3.89
C ASN A 392 -14.97 -11.42 4.76
N SER A 393 -14.40 -11.28 5.95
CA SER A 393 -14.20 -12.39 6.88
C SER A 393 -15.53 -12.95 7.36
N ALA A 394 -16.51 -12.09 7.71
CA ALA A 394 -17.86 -12.54 8.09
C ALA A 394 -18.58 -13.23 6.92
N TRP A 395 -18.50 -12.66 5.72
CA TRP A 395 -19.10 -13.29 4.53
C TRP A 395 -18.49 -14.66 4.25
N MET A 396 -17.16 -14.77 4.25
CA MET A 396 -16.48 -16.05 4.01
C MET A 396 -16.70 -17.07 5.14
N LEU A 397 -16.77 -16.62 6.40
CA LEU A 397 -17.13 -17.47 7.54
C LEU A 397 -18.54 -18.05 7.37
N GLY A 398 -19.52 -17.22 6.95
CA GLY A 398 -20.85 -17.69 6.60
C GLY A 398 -20.85 -18.72 5.46
N ARG A 399 -19.99 -18.53 4.44
CA ARG A 399 -19.82 -19.51 3.36
C ARG A 399 -19.23 -20.82 3.84
N CYS A 400 -18.31 -20.80 4.82
CA CYS A 400 -17.80 -22.01 5.45
C CYS A 400 -18.92 -22.75 6.19
N PHE A 401 -19.71 -22.04 7.01
CA PHE A 401 -20.82 -22.64 7.74
C PHE A 401 -21.85 -23.26 6.80
N ALA A 402 -22.19 -22.58 5.71
CA ALA A 402 -23.10 -23.11 4.70
C ALA A 402 -22.57 -24.38 4.02
N LYS A 403 -21.25 -24.52 3.83
CA LYS A 403 -20.63 -25.73 3.26
C LYS A 403 -20.68 -26.93 4.21
N GLU A 404 -20.64 -26.68 5.51
CA GLU A 404 -20.82 -27.69 6.56
C GLU A 404 -22.31 -27.97 6.89
N GLY A 405 -23.25 -27.28 6.22
CA GLY A 405 -24.69 -27.40 6.45
C GLY A 405 -25.20 -26.64 7.69
N TRP A 406 -24.37 -25.83 8.33
CA TRP A 406 -24.71 -25.03 9.51
C TRP A 406 -25.38 -23.72 9.07
N HIS A 407 -26.58 -23.83 8.52
CA HIS A 407 -27.25 -22.71 7.88
C HIS A 407 -27.72 -21.64 8.88
N SER A 408 -28.00 -21.98 10.13
CA SER A 408 -28.33 -21.00 11.18
C SER A 408 -27.16 -20.03 11.40
N GLU A 409 -25.98 -20.57 11.66
CA GLU A 409 -24.72 -19.83 11.85
C GLU A 409 -24.37 -19.03 10.59
N ALA A 410 -24.51 -19.65 9.41
CA ALA A 410 -24.28 -18.97 8.14
C ALA A 410 -25.16 -17.72 7.98
N THR A 411 -26.47 -17.82 8.29
CA THR A 411 -27.38 -16.66 8.18
C THR A 411 -26.99 -15.54 9.14
N SER A 412 -26.56 -15.87 10.36
CA SER A 412 -26.08 -14.88 11.34
C SER A 412 -24.85 -14.14 10.81
N GLU A 413 -23.87 -14.88 10.29
CA GLU A 413 -22.65 -14.32 9.73
C GLU A 413 -22.89 -13.43 8.51
N TYR A 414 -23.78 -13.83 7.60
CA TYR A 414 -24.14 -12.99 6.46
C TYR A 414 -24.89 -11.71 6.87
N LYS A 415 -25.77 -11.80 7.88
CA LYS A 415 -26.47 -10.63 8.45
C LYS A 415 -25.48 -9.66 9.09
N GLU A 416 -24.47 -10.18 9.80
CA GLU A 416 -23.40 -9.34 10.35
C GLU A 416 -22.55 -8.70 9.25
N ALA A 417 -22.20 -9.45 8.20
CA ALA A 417 -21.48 -8.92 7.05
C ALA A 417 -22.26 -7.77 6.39
N LEU A 418 -23.56 -7.95 6.16
CA LEU A 418 -24.46 -6.91 5.62
C LEU A 418 -24.57 -5.70 6.54
N GLY A 419 -24.64 -5.90 7.86
CA GLY A 419 -24.68 -4.82 8.84
C GLY A 419 -23.39 -3.99 8.92
N ALA A 420 -22.27 -4.55 8.45
CA ALA A 420 -20.97 -3.89 8.41
C ALA A 420 -20.60 -3.31 7.03
N ILE A 421 -21.45 -3.44 6.00
CA ILE A 421 -21.17 -2.91 4.66
C ILE A 421 -21.05 -1.38 4.71
N ASP A 422 -19.97 -0.88 4.12
CA ASP A 422 -19.74 0.53 3.84
C ASP A 422 -19.61 0.77 2.33
N ALA A 423 -19.30 2.01 1.94
CA ALA A 423 -19.12 2.38 0.54
C ALA A 423 -18.02 1.56 -0.17
N THR A 424 -17.03 1.03 0.56
CA THR A 424 -15.93 0.23 -0.02
C THR A 424 -16.34 -1.21 -0.31
N HIS A 425 -17.44 -1.68 0.29
CA HIS A 425 -17.96 -3.04 0.10
C HIS A 425 -19.33 -3.08 -0.60
N ALA A 426 -19.81 -1.96 -1.14
CA ALA A 426 -21.14 -1.85 -1.74
C ALA A 426 -21.39 -2.85 -2.90
N GLU A 427 -20.33 -3.21 -3.64
CA GLU A 427 -20.40 -4.20 -4.72
C GLU A 427 -20.69 -5.63 -4.23
N LYS A 428 -20.31 -5.95 -2.99
CA LYS A 428 -20.49 -7.30 -2.39
C LYS A 428 -21.88 -7.51 -1.81
N GLU A 429 -22.67 -6.45 -1.65
CA GLU A 429 -23.99 -6.51 -1.03
C GLU A 429 -24.91 -7.54 -1.70
N LEU A 430 -24.88 -7.62 -3.03
CA LEU A 430 -25.70 -8.59 -3.77
C LEU A 430 -25.21 -10.02 -3.60
N ASP A 431 -23.89 -10.25 -3.57
CA ASP A 431 -23.32 -11.58 -3.32
C ASP A 431 -23.68 -12.08 -1.92
N ILE A 432 -23.51 -11.25 -0.89
CA ILE A 432 -23.83 -11.61 0.49
C ILE A 432 -25.33 -11.87 0.66
N LYS A 433 -26.20 -11.03 0.05
CA LYS A 433 -27.66 -11.26 0.06
C LYS A 433 -28.03 -12.57 -0.63
N TYR A 434 -27.39 -12.89 -1.74
CA TYR A 434 -27.66 -14.11 -2.47
C TYR A 434 -27.25 -15.34 -1.65
N ASP A 435 -26.08 -15.33 -1.01
CA ASP A 435 -25.65 -16.44 -0.15
C ASP A 435 -26.54 -16.56 1.11
N LEU A 436 -26.98 -15.43 1.68
CA LEU A 436 -27.97 -15.40 2.76
C LEU A 436 -29.30 -16.03 2.34
N MET A 437 -29.81 -15.67 1.15
CA MET A 437 -31.03 -16.26 0.60
C MET A 437 -30.90 -17.78 0.45
N LEU A 438 -29.77 -18.28 -0.07
CA LEU A 438 -29.53 -19.71 -0.21
C LEU A 438 -29.53 -20.42 1.15
N SER A 439 -28.84 -19.87 2.17
CA SER A 439 -28.86 -20.46 3.50
C SER A 439 -30.25 -20.42 4.15
N LEU A 440 -31.04 -19.36 3.93
CA LEU A 440 -32.43 -19.28 4.43
C LEU A 440 -33.34 -20.31 3.74
N ILE A 441 -33.15 -20.57 2.45
CA ILE A 441 -33.88 -21.63 1.72
C ILE A 441 -33.59 -23.00 2.36
N GLU A 442 -32.32 -23.32 2.59
CA GLU A 442 -31.94 -24.59 3.20
C GLU A 442 -32.42 -24.69 4.65
N LEU A 443 -32.32 -23.61 5.43
CA LEU A 443 -32.84 -23.57 6.79
C LEU A 443 -34.37 -23.76 6.83
N ALA A 444 -35.10 -23.15 5.90
CA ALA A 444 -36.54 -23.33 5.75
C ALA A 444 -36.92 -24.79 5.46
N LYS A 445 -36.16 -25.48 4.61
CA LYS A 445 -36.35 -26.91 4.32
C LYS A 445 -36.05 -27.78 5.54
N LEU A 446 -34.89 -27.57 6.17
CA LEU A 446 -34.41 -28.35 7.32
C LEU A 446 -35.35 -28.25 8.51
N GLU A 447 -35.81 -27.04 8.82
CA GLU A 447 -36.64 -26.76 10.00
C GLU A 447 -38.14 -26.74 9.69
N LYS A 448 -38.53 -26.89 8.42
CA LYS A 448 -39.91 -26.71 7.94
C LYS A 448 -40.49 -25.36 8.36
N SER A 449 -39.67 -24.31 8.28
CA SER A 449 -40.01 -22.98 8.78
C SER A 449 -40.53 -22.07 7.67
N GLY A 450 -41.83 -21.80 7.69
CA GLY A 450 -42.45 -20.79 6.82
C GLY A 450 -41.93 -19.36 7.06
N ALA A 451 -41.39 -19.07 8.24
CA ALA A 451 -40.76 -17.78 8.54
C ALA A 451 -39.44 -17.61 7.78
N HIS A 452 -38.57 -18.63 7.79
CA HIS A 452 -37.32 -18.61 7.01
C HIS A 452 -37.60 -18.55 5.50
N ALA A 453 -38.65 -19.25 5.03
CA ALA A 453 -39.08 -19.18 3.63
C ALA A 453 -39.54 -17.76 3.23
N LYS A 454 -40.30 -17.08 4.10
CA LYS A 454 -40.73 -15.67 3.88
C LYS A 454 -39.52 -14.72 3.86
N GLU A 455 -38.59 -14.87 4.78
CA GLU A 455 -37.37 -14.05 4.81
C GLU A 455 -36.54 -14.26 3.53
N ALA A 456 -36.37 -15.52 3.08
CA ALA A 456 -35.72 -15.81 1.81
C ALA A 456 -36.40 -15.11 0.62
N ALA A 457 -37.74 -15.06 0.61
CA ALA A 457 -38.50 -14.38 -0.45
C ALA A 457 -38.28 -12.87 -0.44
N ASP A 458 -38.18 -12.26 0.73
CA ASP A 458 -37.91 -10.82 0.87
C ASP A 458 -36.52 -10.47 0.34
N ILE A 459 -35.50 -11.26 0.71
CA ILE A 459 -34.14 -11.10 0.19
C ILE A 459 -34.11 -11.33 -1.33
N CYS A 460 -34.77 -12.38 -1.81
CA CYS A 460 -34.89 -12.66 -3.24
C CYS A 460 -35.54 -11.49 -4.00
N SER A 461 -36.59 -10.89 -3.43
CA SER A 461 -37.28 -9.73 -4.01
C SER A 461 -36.36 -8.50 -4.07
N ALA A 462 -35.56 -8.29 -3.02
CA ALA A 462 -34.59 -7.20 -2.97
C ALA A 462 -33.51 -7.35 -4.06
N ILE A 463 -32.99 -8.57 -4.27
CA ILE A 463 -32.03 -8.87 -5.35
C ILE A 463 -32.69 -8.59 -6.70
N VAL A 464 -33.90 -9.12 -6.95
CA VAL A 464 -34.60 -8.93 -8.23
C VAL A 464 -34.87 -7.46 -8.54
N ARG A 465 -35.30 -6.66 -7.56
CA ARG A 465 -35.51 -5.21 -7.73
C ARG A 465 -34.23 -4.46 -8.11
N LYS A 466 -33.08 -4.90 -7.59
CA LYS A 466 -31.78 -4.29 -7.89
C LYS A 466 -31.21 -4.81 -9.22
N ASN A 467 -31.31 -6.11 -9.48
CA ASN A 467 -30.87 -6.78 -10.70
C ASN A 467 -31.58 -8.13 -10.91
N ILE A 468 -32.58 -8.16 -11.80
CA ILE A 468 -33.33 -9.38 -12.16
C ILE A 468 -32.50 -10.46 -12.87
N GLY A 469 -31.37 -10.07 -13.48
CA GLY A 469 -30.43 -10.96 -14.16
C GLY A 469 -29.33 -11.50 -13.25
N TYR A 470 -29.38 -11.23 -11.95
CA TYR A 470 -28.33 -11.63 -11.03
C TYR A 470 -28.32 -13.14 -10.78
N LYS A 471 -27.26 -13.83 -11.25
CA LYS A 471 -27.09 -15.29 -11.16
C LYS A 471 -28.36 -16.03 -11.61
N ASP A 472 -28.80 -17.03 -10.85
CA ASP A 472 -30.01 -17.83 -11.08
C ASP A 472 -31.21 -17.34 -10.23
N VAL A 473 -31.25 -16.08 -9.79
CA VAL A 473 -32.25 -15.58 -8.81
C VAL A 473 -33.71 -15.82 -9.24
N ARG A 474 -33.99 -15.85 -10.55
CA ARG A 474 -35.32 -16.18 -11.09
C ARG A 474 -35.73 -17.63 -10.82
N ILE A 475 -34.78 -18.55 -10.82
CA ILE A 475 -35.01 -19.96 -10.48
C ILE A 475 -35.22 -20.06 -8.96
N ARG A 476 -34.33 -19.43 -8.18
CA ARG A 476 -34.44 -19.39 -6.71
C ARG A 476 -35.74 -18.76 -6.24
N ARG A 477 -36.27 -17.77 -6.96
CA ARG A 477 -37.58 -17.18 -6.65
C ARG A 477 -38.70 -18.21 -6.69
N LYS A 478 -38.75 -19.02 -7.76
CA LYS A 478 -39.77 -20.08 -7.90
C LYS A 478 -39.65 -21.13 -6.81
N GLU A 479 -38.41 -21.49 -6.46
CA GLU A 479 -38.13 -22.42 -5.37
C GLU A 479 -38.66 -21.90 -4.02
N VAL A 480 -38.42 -20.63 -3.71
CA VAL A 480 -38.91 -20.00 -2.48
C VAL A 480 -40.43 -19.87 -2.48
N ASP A 481 -41.06 -19.45 -3.59
CA ASP A 481 -42.51 -19.32 -3.68
C ASP A 481 -43.21 -20.68 -3.45
N GLU A 482 -42.63 -21.76 -3.97
CA GLU A 482 -43.10 -23.12 -3.70
C GLU A 482 -42.91 -23.52 -2.23
N LEU A 483 -41.75 -23.22 -1.62
CA LEU A 483 -41.52 -23.46 -0.20
C LEU A 483 -42.54 -22.74 0.67
N ILE A 484 -42.83 -21.46 0.40
CA ILE A 484 -43.86 -20.69 1.11
C ILE A 484 -45.23 -21.36 0.95
N ARG A 485 -45.58 -21.85 -0.23
CA ARG A 485 -46.85 -22.55 -0.47
C ARG A 485 -46.95 -23.85 0.34
N THR A 486 -45.83 -24.56 0.52
CA THR A 486 -45.80 -25.85 1.23
C THR A 486 -45.68 -25.73 2.75
N LEU A 487 -45.03 -24.67 3.25
CA LEU A 487 -44.73 -24.45 4.67
C LEU A 487 -45.57 -23.33 5.30
N GLY A 488 -46.40 -22.66 4.50
CA GLY A 488 -47.14 -21.44 4.83
C GLY A 488 -48.47 -21.67 5.51
#